data_AF-A0A087HF79-F1
#
_entry.id   AF-A0A087HF79-F1
#
_cell.length_a   1.000
_cell.length_b   1.000
_cell.length_c   1.000
_cell.angle_alpha   90.00
_cell.angle_beta   90.00
_cell.angle_gamma   90.00
#
_symmetry.space_group_name_H-M   'P 1'
#
loop_
_entity.id
_entity.type
_entity.pdbx_description
1 polymer ?
#
loop_
_entity_poly.entity_id
_entity_poly.type
_entity_poly.pdbx_seq_one_letter_code
_entity_poly.pdbx_strand_id
1 'polypeptide(L)'
;MDEEEKMRREDALPKPQQTLHQRSPIFRYPNSTRHGWTTEWYFTDTSGQVHTGRRRSRRSLLALHAELDGLTWAIDCLKQRLISSSPFETDCSNILKMINDMMPLNL
;
A
#
# COMPACT_ATOMS: atom_id res chain seq x y z
N MET A 1 16.89 32.04 11.97
CA MET A 1 16.69 30.88 11.08
C MET A 1 15.80 29.98 11.88
N ASP A 2 14.51 30.15 11.64
CA ASP A 2 13.50 29.91 12.67
C ASP A 2 12.99 28.48 12.50
N GLU A 3 12.86 27.76 13.62
CA GLU A 3 12.45 26.34 13.66
C GLU A 3 11.11 26.08 12.92
N GLU A 4 10.31 27.12 12.67
CA GLU A 4 9.09 27.09 11.87
C GLU A 4 9.33 26.80 10.39
N GLU A 5 10.48 27.21 9.82
CA GLU A 5 10.82 26.94 8.42
C GLU A 5 11.38 25.53 8.21
N LYS A 6 11.91 24.92 9.27
CA LYS A 6 12.34 23.52 9.29
C LYS A 6 11.14 22.57 9.29
N MET A 7 10.10 22.91 10.07
CA MET A 7 8.86 22.14 10.15
C MET A 7 8.07 22.12 8.83
N ARG A 8 8.21 23.16 8.00
CA ARG A 8 7.56 23.25 6.68
C ARG A 8 8.18 22.31 5.61
N ARG A 9 9.37 21.76 5.88
CA ARG A 9 10.09 20.86 4.95
C ARG A 9 9.90 19.37 5.28
N GLU A 10 9.45 19.03 6.49
CA GLU A 10 9.19 17.64 6.91
C GLU A 10 7.78 17.12 6.55
N ASP A 11 6.84 18.01 6.23
CA ASP A 11 5.52 17.62 5.67
C ASP A 11 5.55 17.39 4.13
N ALA A 12 6.71 17.56 3.50
CA ALA A 12 6.93 17.19 2.12
C ALA A 12 7.34 15.71 2.03
N LEU A 13 6.50 14.81 2.57
CA LEU A 13 6.52 13.44 2.07
C LEU A 13 6.26 13.54 0.56
N PRO A 14 7.10 12.96 -0.32
CA PRO A 14 6.91 13.09 -1.75
C PRO A 14 5.49 12.65 -2.08
N LYS A 15 4.67 13.58 -2.59
CA LYS A 15 3.43 13.20 -3.25
C LYS A 15 3.88 12.23 -4.35
N PRO A 16 3.39 10.98 -4.35
CA PRO A 16 3.80 10.04 -5.38
C PRO A 16 3.51 10.72 -6.71
N GLN A 17 4.55 10.91 -7.52
CA GLN A 17 4.40 11.44 -8.86
C GLN A 17 3.52 10.46 -9.59
N GLN A 18 2.23 10.81 -9.73
CA GLN A 18 1.22 10.02 -10.41
C GLN A 18 1.60 9.99 -11.88
N THR A 19 2.37 8.97 -12.25
CA THR A 19 2.61 8.67 -13.65
C THR A 19 1.31 8.12 -14.22
N LEU A 20 0.94 8.61 -15.40
CA LEU A 20 -0.30 8.39 -16.14
C LEU A 20 -0.64 6.91 -16.45
N HIS A 21 0.13 5.97 -15.92
CA HIS A 21 0.06 4.53 -16.20
C HIS A 21 -0.16 3.64 -14.97
N GLN A 22 -0.33 4.19 -13.76
CA GLN A 22 -0.68 3.40 -12.56
C GLN A 22 -2.16 2.98 -12.58
N ARG A 23 -2.43 1.95 -13.39
CA ARG A 23 -3.71 1.20 -13.45
C ARG A 23 -3.74 0.02 -12.47
N SER A 24 -2.67 -0.13 -11.70
CA SER A 24 -2.48 -1.15 -10.69
C SER A 24 -2.91 -0.60 -9.33
N PRO A 25 -3.68 -1.34 -8.52
CA PRO A 25 -3.81 -1.05 -7.11
C PRO A 25 -2.43 -1.09 -6.48
N ILE A 26 -2.04 0.00 -5.82
CA ILE A 26 -0.80 0.06 -5.07
C ILE A 26 -1.14 -0.02 -3.61
N PHE A 27 -0.52 -0.97 -2.93
CA PHE A 27 -0.60 -1.11 -1.48
C PHE A 27 0.60 -0.39 -0.87
N ARG A 28 0.34 0.48 0.11
CA ARG A 28 1.37 1.11 0.94
C ARG A 28 1.31 0.52 2.34
N TYR A 29 2.45 0.03 2.80
CA TYR A 29 2.56 -0.77 4.02
C TYR A 29 2.57 0.02 5.31
N PRO A 30 2.32 -0.68 6.43
CA PRO A 30 2.06 0.00 7.67
C PRO A 30 3.30 0.63 8.28
N ASN A 31 3.26 1.95 8.36
CA ASN A 31 4.10 2.68 9.30
C ASN A 31 3.68 2.29 10.72
N SER A 32 4.64 1.83 11.51
CA SER A 32 4.46 1.59 12.94
C SER A 32 4.05 2.92 13.59
N THR A 33 2.81 2.99 14.05
CA THR A 33 2.35 4.08 14.93
C THR A 33 2.35 3.57 16.36
N ARG A 34 2.32 4.49 17.34
CA ARG A 34 2.08 4.14 18.76
C ARG A 34 0.81 3.28 18.99
N HIS A 35 -0.06 3.16 17.98
CA HIS A 35 -1.35 2.52 18.08
C HIS A 35 -1.51 1.28 17.19
N GLY A 36 -0.45 0.81 16.52
CA GLY A 36 -0.46 -0.36 15.64
C GLY A 36 -0.10 -0.04 14.18
N TRP A 37 -0.44 -0.97 13.29
CA TRP A 37 -0.15 -0.94 11.86
C TRP A 37 -1.28 -0.27 11.08
N THR A 38 -0.95 0.54 10.06
CA THR A 38 -1.94 1.20 9.18
C THR A 38 -1.74 0.78 7.72
N THR A 39 -2.69 0.08 7.12
CA THR A 39 -2.63 -0.28 5.70
C THR A 39 -3.39 0.75 4.87
N GLU A 40 -2.79 1.17 3.75
CA GLU A 40 -3.40 2.06 2.78
C GLU A 40 -3.33 1.44 1.39
N TRP A 41 -4.35 1.68 0.58
CA TRP A 41 -4.35 1.33 -0.82
C TRP A 41 -4.96 2.44 -1.66
N TYR A 42 -4.55 2.50 -2.92
CA TYR A 42 -5.10 3.41 -3.91
C TYR A 42 -5.16 2.72 -5.28
N PHE A 43 -6.23 3.01 -6.01
CA PHE A 43 -6.52 2.48 -7.34
C PHE A 43 -7.15 3.58 -8.18
N THR A 44 -6.67 3.75 -9.41
CA THR A 44 -7.29 4.67 -10.37
C THR A 44 -8.03 3.85 -11.41
N ASP A 45 -9.33 4.08 -11.54
CA ASP A 45 -10.16 3.37 -12.51
C ASP A 45 -9.97 3.90 -13.95
N THR A 46 -10.67 3.29 -14.90
CA THR A 46 -10.60 3.69 -16.32
C THR A 46 -11.22 5.06 -16.60
N SER A 47 -12.05 5.58 -15.69
CA SER A 47 -12.61 6.94 -15.77
C SER A 47 -11.67 8.01 -15.21
N GLY A 48 -10.54 7.59 -14.62
CA GLY A 48 -9.62 8.48 -13.91
C GLY A 48 -10.06 8.78 -12.48
N GLN A 49 -11.10 8.11 -11.96
CA GLN A 49 -11.51 8.24 -10.57
C GLN A 49 -10.53 7.49 -9.67
N VAL A 50 -10.07 8.18 -8.61
CA VAL A 50 -9.20 7.59 -7.60
C VAL A 50 -10.05 7.01 -6.47
N HIS A 51 -9.87 5.72 -6.24
CA HIS A 51 -10.39 4.98 -5.10
C HIS A 51 -9.26 4.76 -4.10
N THR A 52 -9.57 4.90 -2.82
CA THR A 52 -8.62 4.64 -1.75
C THR A 52 -9.32 3.97 -0.58
N GLY A 53 -8.56 3.22 0.20
CA GLY A 53 -8.98 2.75 1.50
C GLY A 53 -7.84 2.86 2.49
N ARG A 54 -8.20 3.09 3.75
CA ARG A 54 -7.29 3.00 4.89
C ARG A 54 -7.88 2.15 6.01
N ARG A 55 -7.08 1.25 6.59
CA ARG A 55 -7.46 0.43 7.75
C ARG A 55 -6.35 0.35 8.77
N ARG A 56 -6.71 0.29 10.05
CA ARG A 56 -5.79 -0.06 11.13
C ARG A 56 -5.88 -1.55 11.44
N SER A 57 -4.74 -2.22 11.55
CA SER A 57 -4.67 -3.61 12.01
C SER A 57 -4.41 -3.69 13.51
N ARG A 58 -4.58 -4.89 14.07
CA ARG A 58 -4.37 -5.14 15.51
C ARG A 58 -2.91 -4.91 15.90
N ARG A 59 -2.68 -4.33 17.08
CA ARG A 59 -1.33 -4.05 17.62
C ARG A 59 -0.49 -5.31 17.84
N SER A 60 -1.13 -6.45 18.08
CA SER A 60 -0.48 -7.72 18.38
C SER A 60 0.09 -8.43 17.16
N LEU A 61 -0.08 -7.88 15.95
CA LEU A 61 0.45 -8.49 14.74
C LEU A 61 1.93 -8.15 14.57
N LEU A 62 2.70 -9.13 14.11
CA LEU A 62 4.03 -8.90 13.57
C LEU A 62 3.92 -8.13 12.25
N ALA A 63 5.00 -7.44 11.86
CA ALA A 63 5.04 -6.64 10.63
C ALA A 63 4.51 -7.44 9.42
N LEU A 64 5.10 -8.60 9.11
CA LEU A 64 4.68 -9.44 7.99
C LEU A 64 3.21 -9.89 8.07
N HIS A 65 2.70 -10.20 9.26
CA HIS A 65 1.28 -10.56 9.43
C HIS A 65 0.36 -9.37 9.17
N ALA A 66 0.75 -8.17 9.60
CA ALA A 66 -0.01 -6.95 9.31
C ALA A 66 0.02 -6.60 7.81
N GLU A 67 1.13 -6.87 7.14
CA GLU A 67 1.27 -6.71 5.69
C GLU A 67 0.35 -7.67 4.93
N LEU A 68 0.34 -8.96 5.26
CA LEU A 68 -0.54 -9.96 4.64
C LEU A 68 -2.03 -9.71 4.93
N ASP A 69 -2.37 -9.34 6.18
CA ASP A 69 -3.73 -8.95 6.58
C ASP A 69 -4.20 -7.70 5.82
N GLY A 70 -3.32 -6.71 5.68
CA GLY A 70 -3.57 -5.50 4.91
C GLY A 70 -3.80 -5.78 3.41
N LEU A 71 -2.95 -6.60 2.80
CA LEU A 71 -3.08 -7.01 1.40
C LEU A 71 -4.41 -7.74 1.15
N THR A 72 -4.75 -8.69 2.01
CA THR A 72 -6.01 -9.46 1.91
C THR A 72 -7.22 -8.54 1.96
N TRP A 73 -7.23 -7.62 2.93
CA TRP A 73 -8.31 -6.64 3.06
C TRP A 73 -8.45 -5.74 1.83
N ALA A 74 -7.32 -5.30 1.29
CA ALA A 74 -7.33 -4.40 0.16
C ALA A 74 -7.80 -5.12 -1.12
N ILE A 75 -7.43 -6.40 -1.31
CA ILE A 75 -8.01 -7.27 -2.34
C ILE A 75 -9.52 -7.43 -2.14
N ASP A 76 -10.00 -7.65 -0.92
CA ASP A 76 -11.43 -7.75 -0.64
C ASP A 76 -12.17 -6.45 -0.95
N CYS A 77 -11.59 -5.28 -0.65
CA CYS A 77 -12.14 -4.00 -1.04
C CYS A 77 -12.26 -3.84 -2.56
N LEU A 78 -11.29 -4.33 -3.33
CA LEU A 78 -11.30 -4.27 -4.79
C LEU A 78 -12.33 -5.26 -5.38
N LYS A 79 -12.43 -6.46 -4.80
CA LYS A 79 -13.45 -7.46 -5.18
C LYS A 79 -14.88 -6.94 -4.96
N GLN A 80 -15.14 -6.28 -3.83
CA GLN A 80 -16.44 -5.65 -3.56
C GLN A 80 -16.80 -4.57 -4.58
N ARG A 81 -15.79 -3.99 -5.25
CA ARG A 81 -15.94 -2.99 -6.32
C ARG A 81 -15.85 -3.59 -7.72
N LEU A 82 -15.85 -4.93 -7.85
CA LEU A 82 -15.74 -5.67 -9.12
C LEU A 82 -14.46 -5.35 -9.91
N ILE A 83 -13.38 -4.99 -9.23
CA ILE A 83 -12.05 -4.75 -9.82
C ILE A 83 -11.27 -6.07 -9.76
N SER A 84 -11.30 -6.86 -10.83
CA SER A 84 -10.82 -8.26 -10.82
C SER A 84 -9.60 -8.55 -11.70
N SER A 85 -9.09 -7.58 -12.48
CA SER A 85 -8.10 -7.85 -13.54
C SER A 85 -6.86 -6.93 -13.52
N SER A 86 -6.63 -6.19 -12.44
CA SER A 86 -5.48 -5.28 -12.37
C SER A 86 -4.26 -5.95 -11.73
N PRO A 87 -3.06 -5.84 -12.31
CA PRO A 87 -1.83 -6.24 -11.63
C PRO A 87 -1.72 -5.49 -10.30
N PHE A 88 -1.22 -6.15 -9.27
CA PHE A 88 -1.07 -5.58 -7.94
C PHE A 88 0.35 -5.09 -7.75
N GLU A 89 0.49 -3.84 -7.31
CA GLU A 89 1.78 -3.27 -6.93
C GLU A 89 1.91 -3.27 -5.42
N THR A 90 3.08 -3.69 -4.94
CA THR A 90 3.35 -3.85 -3.53
C THR A 90 4.78 -3.45 -3.21
N ASP A 91 5.00 -2.59 -2.22
CA ASP A 91 6.32 -2.13 -1.79
C ASP A 91 6.96 -2.99 -0.68
N CYS A 92 6.35 -4.11 -0.29
CA CYS A 92 6.88 -5.03 0.71
C CYS A 92 7.78 -6.08 0.06
N SER A 93 9.07 -5.96 0.37
CA SER A 93 10.09 -6.92 -0.05
C SER A 93 9.87 -8.32 0.52
N ASN A 94 9.30 -8.47 1.72
CA ASN A 94 9.06 -9.80 2.31
C ASN A 94 7.98 -10.56 1.53
N ILE A 95 6.90 -9.89 1.12
CA ILE A 95 5.84 -10.50 0.32
C ILE A 95 6.35 -10.83 -1.08
N LEU A 96 7.09 -9.91 -1.71
CA LEU A 96 7.74 -10.17 -3.00
C LEU A 96 8.70 -11.37 -2.91
N LYS A 97 9.48 -11.46 -1.83
CA LYS A 97 10.36 -12.59 -1.56
C LYS A 97 9.58 -13.89 -1.38
N MET A 98 8.51 -13.89 -0.57
CA MET A 98 7.65 -15.07 -0.39
C MET A 98 7.07 -15.56 -1.72
N ILE A 99 6.58 -14.65 -2.57
CA ILE A 99 6.04 -15.00 -3.88
C ILE A 99 7.13 -15.59 -4.77
N ASN A 100 8.31 -14.97 -4.81
CA ASN A 100 9.45 -15.41 -5.62
C ASN A 100 10.02 -16.77 -5.15
N ASP A 101 10.07 -17.00 -3.84
CA ASP A 101 10.55 -18.26 -3.26
C ASP A 101 9.52 -19.40 -3.46
N MET A 102 8.22 -19.07 -3.50
CA MET A 102 7.13 -20.04 -3.65
C MET A 102 6.85 -20.43 -5.11
N MET A 103 7.23 -19.56 -6.06
CA MET A 103 7.13 -19.80 -7.50
C MET A 103 8.54 -19.65 -8.10
N PRO A 104 9.42 -20.67 -7.99
CA PRO A 104 10.71 -20.65 -8.66
C PRO A 104 10.46 -20.75 -10.16
N LEU A 105 10.21 -19.62 -10.80
CA LEU A 105 10.31 -19.52 -12.25
C LEU A 105 11.80 -19.66 -12.58
N ASN A 106 12.19 -20.87 -12.96
CA ASN A 106 13.34 -21.07 -13.83
C ASN A 106 13.02 -20.32 -15.14
N LEU A 107 13.46 -19.07 -15.23
CA LEU A 107 13.56 -18.30 -16.45
C LEU A 107 14.97 -18.46 -17.02
#